data_AF-J9G909-F1
#
_entry.id   AF-J9G909-F1
#
_cell.length_a   1.000
_cell.length_b   1.000
_cell.length_c   1.000
_cell.angle_alpha   90.00
_cell.angle_beta   90.00
_cell.angle_gamma   90.00
#
_symmetry.space_group_name_H-M   'P 1'
#
loop_
_entity.id
_entity.type
_entity.pdbx_description
1 polymer ?
#
loop_
_entity_poly.entity_id
_entity_poly.type
_entity_poly.pdbx_seq_one_letter_code
_entity_poly.pdbx_strand_id
1 'polypeptide(L)'
;MNLIIGTLSSIVDNVPLVAGAIGMYPVATETMLAAASDPVYLSNFTQDGIFWQFLAYCAGVGGSMLIIGSAAGVVVMGLERINFIWYLKNISLMALTGYLSGAAIYIIQSLIF
;
A
#
# COMPACT_ATOMS: atom_id res chain seq x y z
N MET A 1 9.78 -2.56 -12.10
CA MET A 1 9.00 -1.31 -12.16
C MET A 1 8.04 -1.17 -10.98
N ASN A 2 7.14 -2.14 -10.72
CA ASN A 2 6.15 -2.08 -9.62
C ASN A 2 6.73 -1.98 -8.20
N LEU A 3 7.88 -2.62 -7.94
CA LEU A 3 8.50 -2.62 -6.61
C LEU A 3 9.02 -1.23 -6.18
N ILE A 4 9.44 -0.41 -7.14
CA ILE A 4 9.98 0.95 -6.91
C ILE A 4 8.84 1.96 -6.67
N ILE A 5 7.72 1.81 -7.38
CA ILE A 5 6.52 2.64 -7.20
C ILE A 5 5.85 2.32 -5.85
N GLY A 6 5.81 1.03 -5.47
CA GLY A 6 5.31 0.60 -4.15
C GLY A 6 6.12 1.14 -2.97
N THR A 7 7.44 1.29 -3.11
CA THR A 7 8.32 1.88 -2.08
C THR A 7 8.28 3.40 -2.03
N LEU A 8 7.96 4.09 -3.14
CA LEU A 8 7.79 5.55 -3.15
C LEU A 8 6.40 5.97 -2.62
N SER A 9 5.41 5.09 -2.79
CA SER A 9 4.06 5.27 -2.27
C SER A 9 3.97 5.21 -0.74
N SER A 10 4.97 4.64 -0.06
CA SER A 10 4.95 4.51 1.40
C SER A 10 5.39 5.78 2.15
N ILE A 11 5.67 6.87 1.45
CA ILE A 11 6.18 8.14 2.02
C ILE A 11 5.12 9.27 1.96
N VAL A 12 4.17 9.21 1.03
CA VAL A 12 3.18 10.27 0.79
C VAL A 12 1.82 9.79 1.29
N ASP A 13 1.15 10.67 2.05
CA ASP A 13 -0.15 10.43 2.68
C ASP A 13 -1.10 9.57 1.81
N ASN A 14 -1.68 8.56 2.46
CA ASN A 14 -2.32 7.40 1.86
C ASN A 14 -3.62 7.80 1.13
N VAL A 15 -4.31 8.85 1.59
CA VAL A 15 -5.57 9.33 0.98
C VAL A 15 -5.33 10.05 -0.35
N PRO A 16 -4.44 11.07 -0.44
CA PRO A 16 -4.06 11.67 -1.73
C PRO A 16 -3.49 10.66 -2.72
N LEU A 17 -2.74 9.68 -2.25
CA LEU A 17 -2.10 8.70 -3.12
C LEU A 17 -3.10 7.71 -3.72
N VAL A 18 -4.04 7.20 -2.92
CA VAL A 18 -5.12 6.34 -3.43
C VAL A 18 -6.01 7.13 -4.40
N ALA A 19 -6.35 8.38 -4.07
CA ALA A 19 -7.11 9.26 -4.95
C ALA A 19 -6.39 9.53 -6.28
N GLY A 20 -5.06 9.76 -6.22
CA GLY A 20 -4.21 9.91 -7.40
C GLY A 20 -4.17 8.63 -8.25
N ALA A 21 -4.04 7.46 -7.64
CA ALA A 21 -4.03 6.18 -8.35
C ALA A 21 -5.36 5.90 -9.06
N ILE A 22 -6.50 6.20 -8.41
CA ILE A 22 -7.84 6.12 -9.01
C ILE A 22 -7.97 7.08 -10.20
N GLY A 23 -7.37 8.27 -10.12
CA GLY A 23 -7.36 9.24 -11.22
C GLY A 23 -6.40 8.88 -12.37
N MET A 24 -5.33 8.13 -12.09
CA MET A 24 -4.27 7.82 -13.07
C MET A 24 -4.50 6.50 -13.82
N TYR A 25 -5.20 5.54 -13.20
CA TYR A 25 -5.48 4.23 -13.80
C TYR A 25 -6.98 3.92 -13.77
N PRO A 26 -7.66 3.85 -14.93
CA PRO A 26 -9.04 3.40 -14.98
C PRO A 26 -9.13 1.92 -14.60
N VAL A 27 -10.17 1.55 -13.86
CA VAL A 27 -10.46 0.14 -13.57
C VAL A 27 -10.75 -0.57 -14.89
N ALA A 28 -9.97 -1.61 -15.19
CA ALA A 28 -10.08 -2.32 -16.46
C ALA A 28 -11.40 -3.10 -16.53
N THR A 29 -12.28 -2.71 -17.46
CA THR A 29 -13.52 -3.43 -17.76
C THR A 29 -13.25 -4.59 -18.73
N GLU A 30 -14.10 -5.62 -18.74
CA GLU A 30 -13.99 -6.78 -19.64
C GLU A 30 -13.85 -6.38 -21.13
N THR A 31 -14.48 -5.27 -21.54
CA THR A 31 -14.39 -4.70 -22.89
C THR A 31 -13.01 -4.12 -23.21
N MET A 32 -12.28 -3.61 -22.20
CA MET A 32 -10.91 -3.11 -22.35
C MET A 32 -9.90 -4.27 -22.34
N LEU A 33 -10.18 -5.35 -21.60
CA LEU A 33 -9.39 -6.58 -21.64
C LEU A 33 -9.44 -7.27 -23.01
N ALA A 34 -10.61 -7.31 -23.64
CA ALA A 34 -10.81 -7.92 -24.94
C ALA A 34 -10.17 -7.12 -26.10
N ALA A 35 -9.96 -5.81 -25.91
CA ALA A 35 -9.33 -4.91 -26.89
C ALA A 35 -7.82 -4.68 -26.61
N ALA A 36 -7.27 -5.31 -25.56
CA ALA A 36 -5.91 -5.11 -25.11
C ALA A 36 -4.88 -5.87 -25.97
N SER A 37 -3.82 -5.18 -26.37
CA SER A 37 -2.64 -5.81 -27.00
C SER A 37 -1.86 -6.71 -26.03
N ASP A 38 -2.02 -6.51 -24.72
CA ASP A 38 -1.44 -7.35 -23.66
C ASP A 38 -2.48 -7.60 -22.54
N PRO A 39 -3.29 -8.67 -22.66
CA PRO A 39 -4.36 -8.98 -21.72
C PRO A 39 -3.88 -9.29 -20.30
N VAL A 40 -2.62 -9.75 -20.16
CA VAL A 40 -2.01 -10.14 -18.88
C VAL A 40 -1.66 -8.91 -18.04
N TYR A 41 -1.31 -7.79 -18.68
CA TYR A 41 -1.05 -6.55 -17.95
C TYR A 41 -2.35 -5.91 -17.45
N LEU A 42 -3.37 -5.82 -18.30
CA LEU A 42 -4.65 -5.17 -17.98
C LEU A 42 -5.50 -5.96 -16.97
N SER A 43 -5.35 -7.28 -16.88
CA SER A 43 -5.99 -8.10 -15.84
C SER A 43 -5.58 -7.69 -14.42
N ASN A 44 -4.40 -7.09 -14.22
CA ASN A 44 -3.99 -6.62 -12.90
C ASN A 44 -4.77 -5.39 -12.42
N PHE A 45 -5.39 -4.64 -13.34
CA PHE A 45 -6.14 -3.40 -13.08
C PHE A 45 -7.65 -3.60 -13.08
N THR A 46 -8.15 -4.83 -13.22
CA THR A 46 -9.58 -5.13 -13.09
C THR A 46 -10.04 -4.91 -11.66
N GLN A 47 -11.35 -4.84 -11.45
CA GLN A 47 -11.91 -4.89 -10.10
C GLN A 47 -11.37 -6.12 -9.36
N ASP A 48 -10.91 -5.93 -8.13
CA ASP A 48 -10.21 -6.93 -7.30
C ASP A 48 -8.89 -7.48 -7.87
N GLY A 49 -8.30 -6.82 -8.87
CA GLY A 49 -6.99 -7.15 -9.41
C GLY A 49 -5.85 -6.93 -8.40
N ILE A 50 -4.73 -7.61 -8.63
CA ILE A 50 -3.53 -7.59 -7.77
C ILE A 50 -3.06 -6.16 -7.49
N PHE A 51 -3.18 -5.24 -8.46
CA PHE A 51 -2.81 -3.84 -8.27
C PHE A 51 -3.64 -3.15 -7.18
N TRP A 52 -4.97 -3.28 -7.24
CA TRP A 52 -5.88 -2.59 -6.31
C TRP A 52 -5.84 -3.21 -4.92
N GLN A 53 -5.74 -4.53 -4.83
CA GLN A 53 -5.58 -5.24 -3.56
C GLN A 53 -4.25 -4.89 -2.88
N PHE A 54 -3.14 -4.85 -3.63
CA PHE A 54 -1.85 -4.47 -3.09
C PHE A 54 -1.81 -2.98 -2.71
N LEU A 55 -2.42 -2.11 -3.51
CA LEU A 55 -2.57 -0.68 -3.20
C LEU A 55 -3.39 -0.47 -1.92
N ALA A 56 -4.46 -1.24 -1.70
CA ALA A 56 -5.24 -1.21 -0.47
C ALA A 56 -4.42 -1.67 0.75
N TYR A 57 -3.62 -2.74 0.61
CA TYR A 57 -2.67 -3.16 1.66
C TYR A 57 -1.66 -2.05 1.99
N CYS A 58 -1.03 -1.47 0.96
CA CYS A 58 -0.04 -0.40 1.10
C CYS A 58 -0.64 0.85 1.76
N ALA A 59 -1.84 1.26 1.35
CA ALA A 59 -2.52 2.41 1.93
C ALA A 59 -3.01 2.15 3.37
N GLY A 60 -3.48 0.94 3.66
CA GLY A 60 -4.00 0.58 4.99
C GLY A 60 -2.89 0.40 6.03
N VAL A 61 -1.88 -0.42 5.71
CA VAL A 61 -0.79 -0.77 6.64
C VAL A 61 0.30 0.30 6.63
N GLY A 62 0.55 0.92 5.48
CA GLY A 62 1.67 1.85 5.29
C GLY A 62 1.61 3.09 6.19
N GLY A 63 0.40 3.60 6.46
CA GLY A 63 0.20 4.73 7.37
C GLY A 63 0.68 4.46 8.80
N SER A 64 0.76 3.19 9.21
CA SER A 64 1.19 2.82 10.57
C SER A 64 2.70 2.64 10.73
N MET A 65 3.50 2.85 9.66
CA MET A 65 4.97 2.89 9.77
C MET A 65 5.48 4.11 10.56
N LEU A 66 4.69 5.18 10.58
CA LEU A 66 4.91 6.35 11.41
C LEU A 66 3.78 6.43 12.43
N ILE A 67 4.10 6.72 13.69
CA ILE A 67 3.11 6.90 14.76
C ILE A 67 2.07 8.00 14.45
N ILE A 68 2.37 8.93 13.53
CA ILE A 68 1.44 9.99 13.10
C ILE A 68 0.61 9.64 11.87
N GLY A 69 0.93 8.57 11.14
CA GLY A 69 0.25 8.25 9.87
C GLY A 69 -1.06 7.46 10.05
N SER A 70 -1.51 7.27 11.29
CA SER A 70 -2.81 6.65 11.61
C SER A 70 -3.42 7.30 12.85
N ALA A 71 -4.74 7.41 12.87
CA ALA A 71 -5.50 7.92 14.01
C ALA A 71 -5.18 7.16 15.31
N ALA A 72 -5.01 5.83 15.23
CA ALA A 72 -4.65 5.00 16.37
C ALA A 72 -3.27 5.37 16.95
N GLY A 73 -2.30 5.69 16.08
CA GLY A 73 -0.96 6.10 16.51
C GLY A 73 -0.95 7.47 17.18
N VAL A 74 -1.71 8.44 16.66
CA VAL A 74 -1.86 9.77 17.28
C VAL A 74 -2.53 9.68 18.65
N VAL A 75 -3.54 8.80 18.80
CA VAL A 75 -4.20 8.56 20.09
C VAL A 75 -3.23 7.96 21.11
N VAL A 76 -2.47 6.92 20.72
CA VAL A 76 -1.44 6.31 21.58
C VAL A 76 -0.36 7.34 21.96
N MET A 77 0.04 8.20 21.03
CA MET A 77 1.01 9.27 21.29
C MET A 77 0.52 10.19 22.42
N GLY A 78 -0.78 10.51 22.44
CA GLY A 78 -1.40 11.33 23.48
C GLY A 78 -1.56 10.61 24.83
N LEU A 79 -1.90 9.32 24.82
CA LEU A 79 -2.12 8.51 26.03
C LEU A 79 -0.81 8.14 26.73
N GLU A 80 0.14 7.59 25.98
CA GLU A 80 1.41 7.07 26.50
C GLU A 80 2.53 8.13 26.52
N ARG A 81 2.24 9.35 26.05
CA ARG A 81 3.22 10.46 25.91
C ARG A 81 4.50 10.07 25.19
N ILE A 82 4.39 9.16 24.23
CA ILE A 82 5.51 8.72 23.40
C ILE A 82 5.83 9.84 22.40
N ASN A 83 7.11 10.16 22.21
CA ASN A 83 7.51 11.15 21.21
C ASN A 83 7.62 10.53 19.81
N PHE A 84 7.32 11.31 18.77
CA PHE A 84 7.49 10.91 17.36
C PHE A 84 8.90 10.35 17.08
N ILE A 85 9.93 11.08 17.53
CA ILE A 85 11.34 10.69 17.32
C ILE A 85 11.69 9.38 18.03
N TRP A 86 11.11 9.13 19.21
CA TRP A 86 11.32 7.88 19.93
C TRP A 86 10.72 6.72 19.15
N TYR A 87 9.48 6.86 18.67
CA TYR A 87 8.84 5.82 17.86
C TYR A 87 9.63 5.58 16.56
N LEU A 88 10.08 6.65 15.92
CA LEU A 88 10.85 6.58 14.68
C LEU A 88 12.20 5.88 14.88
N LYS A 89 12.83 5.94 16.05
CA LYS A 89 14.07 5.21 16.33
C LYS A 89 13.85 3.77 16.79
N ASN A 90 12.80 3.52 17.58
CA ASN A 90 12.67 2.28 18.34
C ASN A 90 11.68 1.28 17.72
N ILE A 91 10.60 1.78 17.10
CA ILE A 91 9.48 0.94 16.63
C ILE A 91 9.40 0.93 15.10
N SER A 92 9.81 2.01 14.43
CA SER A 92 9.66 2.13 12.97
C SER A 92 10.30 0.98 12.19
N LEU A 93 11.45 0.45 12.64
CA LEU A 93 12.10 -0.70 12.02
C LEU A 93 11.27 -2.00 12.17
N MET A 94 10.62 -2.18 13.31
CA MET A 94 9.70 -3.31 13.52
C MET A 94 8.45 -3.15 12.68
N ALA A 95 7.91 -1.93 12.59
CA ALA A 95 6.78 -1.62 11.72
C ALA A 95 7.11 -1.81 10.23
N LEU A 96 8.32 -1.40 9.81
CA LEU A 96 8.83 -1.57 8.44
C LEU A 96 9.00 -3.05 8.10
N THR A 97 9.59 -3.85 9.00
CA THR A 97 9.76 -5.29 8.78
C THR A 97 8.42 -6.02 8.73
N GLY A 98 7.44 -5.62 9.55
CA GLY A 98 6.05 -6.08 9.45
C GLY A 98 5.40 -5.74 8.11
N TYR A 99 5.57 -4.49 7.65
CA TYR A 99 5.07 -4.04 6.36
C TYR A 99 5.68 -4.83 5.18
N LEU A 100 7.01 -5.00 5.19
CA LEU A 100 7.74 -5.74 4.16
C LEU A 100 7.40 -7.23 4.16
N SER A 101 7.21 -7.84 5.34
CA SER A 101 6.83 -9.25 5.44
C SER A 101 5.42 -9.50 4.92
N GLY A 102 4.44 -8.65 5.23
CA GLY A 102 3.10 -8.77 4.65
C GLY A 102 3.08 -8.53 3.14
N ALA A 103 3.89 -7.58 2.64
CA ALA A 103 4.05 -7.38 1.20
C ALA A 103 4.67 -8.61 0.52
N ALA A 104 5.69 -9.22 1.14
CA ALA A 104 6.33 -10.43 0.61
C ALA A 104 5.35 -11.62 0.59
N ILE A 105 4.57 -11.83 1.65
CA ILE A 105 3.55 -12.89 1.71
C ILE A 105 2.48 -12.66 0.63
N TYR A 106 2.02 -11.42 0.46
CA TYR A 106 1.03 -11.10 -0.57
C TYR A 106 1.55 -11.40 -1.99
N ILE A 107 2.80 -11.04 -2.29
CA ILE A 107 3.45 -11.38 -3.57
C ILE A 107 3.55 -12.90 -3.73
N ILE A 108 3.96 -13.63 -2.69
CA ILE A 108 4.05 -15.10 -2.74
C ILE A 108 2.68 -15.72 -2.96
N GLN A 109 1.64 -15.21 -2.30
CA GLN A 109 0.27 -15.68 -2.46
C GLN A 109 -0.23 -15.47 -3.89
N SER A 110 0.04 -14.29 -4.47
CA SER A 110 -0.29 -13.97 -5.86
C SER A 110 0.51 -14.77 -6.90
N LEU A 111 1.60 -15.43 -6.51
CA LEU A 111 2.38 -16.31 -7.39
C LEU A 111 1.92 -17.77 -7.30
N ILE A 112 1.31 -18.17 -6.17
CA ILE A 112 0.88 -19.55 -5.91
C ILE A 112 -0.59 -19.77 -6.30
N PHE A 113 -1.44 -18.76 -6.12
CA PHE A 113 -2.88 -18.78 -6.42
C PHE A 113 -3.20 -17.81 -7.56
#